data_AF-A0ABD1YKT2-F1
#
_entry.id   AF-A0ABD1YKT2-F1
#
_cell.length_a   1.000
_cell.length_b   1.000
_cell.length_c   1.000
_cell.angle_alpha   90.00
_cell.angle_beta   90.00
_cell.angle_gamma   90.00
#
_symmetry.space_group_name_H-M   'P 1'
#
loop_
_entity.id
_entity.type
_entity.pdbx_description
1 polymer ?
#
loop_
_entity_poly.entity_id
_entity_poly.type
_entity_poly.pdbx_seq_one_letter_code
_entity_poly.pdbx_strand_id
1 'polypeptide(L)'
;MSGAWPTGRSRESCYGAAGAEGQNMGFGSKLVFDMDIWNAVAVCGDKRLQAKFKLSMNVIERTLTLYGCEEVAFSFNGGKDSTVLLHLLRAGYAVAESQLASRGCAEEVRSKSQHRIRTIYFESPDVFPEIDTFTLDTAKAYDLELELIRLDFKSGLVELQKKRPMRAVFLGTRSGDPNAVGQEQFSPSSAGWPAFMRVNPILDWSYRDVWAFLLACKVPYCSLYDQGYTSIGSIHDTVPNVALCTSGANSTEDPASEKIYRPAYMLRDGRLERAGRVKNFSSVKSNRSRDGLATNGDINGQSGKNGLFAAAVLVVGDEILRGEVDDTLGAHLSKELHSIGWTVARRAVLPNNIDAISEEVEHRASDCDLVLMTGGVGTFHCDVTLAGVAKAFGARLAPDEELEEDLRRLYGENCPGDENKMAQLPEGITELLNHKNAAVPVIRCKNVYVLSAVTTSDLALQWNCLLEQAEKKDLFHAQQPFTSVRFRTSLPEVELARPLARTNSEFPDLTIGCYRESRQFQLNKGADRNEGQLIISIVGKDPSRVNAAAKTLALAFPEEVFSEIRS
;
A
#
# COMPACT_ATOMS: atom_id res chain seq x y z
N MET A 1 17.77 42.09 -52.61
CA MET A 1 16.41 41.51 -52.53
C MET A 1 16.05 41.45 -51.06
N SER A 2 15.08 42.30 -50.70
CA SER A 2 14.55 42.65 -49.37
C SER A 2 14.38 41.45 -48.43
N GLY A 3 14.79 41.45 -47.16
CA GLY A 3 14.78 42.51 -46.14
C GLY A 3 13.77 42.09 -45.06
N ALA A 4 14.19 41.54 -43.92
CA ALA A 4 14.54 42.23 -42.67
C ALA A 4 13.43 42.11 -41.59
N TRP A 5 13.86 41.83 -40.36
CA TRP A 5 13.25 41.91 -39.01
C TRP A 5 12.37 43.18 -38.79
N PRO A 6 11.59 43.42 -37.67
CA PRO A 6 11.86 42.97 -36.30
C PRO A 6 10.68 42.92 -35.25
N THR A 7 11.07 42.53 -34.02
CA THR A 7 10.61 42.92 -32.66
C THR A 7 9.39 43.85 -32.41
N GLY A 8 8.58 43.45 -31.42
CA GLY A 8 8.21 44.27 -30.25
C GLY A 8 6.86 45.01 -30.25
N ARG A 9 5.99 44.72 -29.26
CA ARG A 9 5.53 45.68 -28.22
C ARG A 9 4.43 45.10 -27.33
N SER A 10 4.59 45.40 -26.05
CA SER A 10 3.62 45.39 -24.95
C SER A 10 2.49 46.42 -25.13
N ARG A 11 1.32 46.12 -24.52
CA ARG A 11 0.31 47.06 -23.96
C ARG A 11 -0.72 46.20 -23.21
N GLU A 12 -0.67 46.11 -21.88
CA GLU A 12 -1.38 47.01 -20.94
C GLU A 12 -2.84 47.32 -21.31
N SER A 13 -3.74 46.83 -20.44
CA SER A 13 -4.91 47.51 -19.86
C SER A 13 -5.78 48.38 -20.76
N CYS A 14 -7.01 47.92 -21.00
CA CYS A 14 -8.17 48.81 -21.10
C CYS A 14 -9.34 48.25 -20.29
N TYR A 15 -9.57 48.86 -19.12
CA TYR A 15 -10.89 48.97 -18.51
C TYR A 15 -11.86 49.61 -19.52
N GLY A 16 -13.01 48.99 -19.71
CA GLY A 16 -14.13 49.54 -20.47
C GLY A 16 -15.42 49.25 -19.72
N ALA A 17 -15.87 50.23 -18.93
CA ALA A 17 -17.17 50.23 -18.30
C ALA A 17 -18.28 50.33 -19.36
N ALA A 18 -19.28 49.45 -19.27
CA ALA A 18 -20.58 49.65 -19.89
C ALA A 18 -21.64 49.35 -18.82
N GLY A 19 -22.21 50.42 -18.27
CA GLY A 19 -23.37 50.35 -17.40
C GLY A 19 -24.60 49.97 -18.19
N ALA A 20 -25.40 49.08 -17.62
CA ALA A 20 -26.80 48.92 -17.94
C ALA A 20 -27.55 48.85 -16.60
N GLU A 21 -28.16 49.97 -16.22
CA GLU A 21 -29.18 50.02 -15.18
C GLU A 21 -30.37 49.16 -15.64
N GLY A 22 -30.63 48.09 -14.91
CA GLY A 22 -31.77 47.20 -15.11
C GLY A 22 -32.30 46.78 -13.75
N GLN A 23 -33.42 47.37 -13.38
CA GLN A 23 -34.18 47.28 -12.13
C GLN A 23 -34.11 45.94 -11.38
N ASN A 24 -33.91 46.09 -10.07
CA ASN A 24 -33.97 45.08 -9.04
C ASN A 24 -35.40 44.49 -8.94
N MET A 25 -35.56 43.22 -9.30
CA MET A 25 -36.61 42.35 -8.75
C MET A 25 -35.94 41.07 -8.26
N GLY A 26 -35.79 40.98 -6.93
CA GLY A 26 -35.14 39.87 -6.26
C GLY A 26 -35.94 38.59 -6.36
N PHE A 27 -35.47 37.65 -7.17
CA PHE A 27 -35.76 36.22 -7.07
C PHE A 27 -34.58 35.45 -7.70
N GLY A 28 -33.89 34.61 -6.92
CA GLY A 28 -33.00 33.56 -7.44
C GLY A 28 -31.48 33.84 -7.37
N SER A 29 -30.89 33.75 -6.18
CA SER A 29 -29.41 33.67 -6.02
C SER A 29 -28.91 32.38 -5.33
N LYS A 30 -29.79 31.46 -4.91
CA LYS A 30 -29.40 30.20 -4.24
C LYS A 30 -29.34 28.98 -5.17
N LEU A 31 -30.17 28.92 -6.22
CA LEU A 31 -30.26 27.76 -7.14
C LEU A 31 -29.08 27.65 -8.13
N VAL A 32 -28.29 28.71 -8.31
CA VAL A 32 -27.21 28.77 -9.32
C VAL A 32 -25.96 27.97 -8.91
N PHE A 33 -25.76 27.68 -7.62
CA PHE A 33 -24.57 26.98 -7.14
C PHE A 33 -24.66 25.44 -7.13
N ASP A 34 -25.86 24.84 -7.24
CA ASP A 34 -26.04 23.38 -7.12
C ASP A 34 -25.99 22.64 -8.47
N MET A 35 -26.35 23.29 -9.59
CA MET A 35 -26.19 22.72 -10.94
C MET A 35 -24.73 22.68 -11.44
N ASP A 36 -23.81 23.32 -10.72
CA ASP A 36 -22.42 23.51 -11.16
C ASP A 36 -21.53 22.28 -10.91
N ILE A 37 -21.83 21.44 -9.91
CA ILE A 37 -21.01 20.26 -9.57
C ILE A 37 -21.12 19.19 -10.66
N TRP A 38 -22.34 18.88 -11.10
CA TRP A 38 -22.57 17.91 -12.18
C TRP A 38 -21.83 18.32 -13.45
N ASN A 39 -21.93 19.60 -13.81
CA ASN A 39 -21.25 20.14 -14.98
C ASN A 39 -19.73 20.10 -14.81
N ALA A 40 -19.20 20.57 -13.67
CA ALA A 40 -17.78 20.56 -13.36
C ALA A 40 -17.17 19.14 -13.48
N VAL A 41 -17.83 18.13 -12.93
CA VAL A 41 -17.37 16.74 -13.03
C VAL A 41 -17.52 16.22 -14.48
N ALA A 42 -18.60 16.55 -15.18
CA ALA A 42 -18.80 16.12 -16.57
C ALA A 42 -17.73 16.69 -17.52
N VAL A 43 -17.26 17.93 -17.28
CA VAL A 43 -16.30 18.60 -18.17
C VAL A 43 -14.84 18.50 -17.72
N CYS A 44 -14.55 17.98 -16.52
CA CYS A 44 -13.18 17.91 -16.00
C CYS A 44 -12.24 16.97 -16.78
N GLY A 45 -12.78 16.13 -17.68
CA GLY A 45 -12.01 15.17 -18.48
C GLY A 45 -11.47 13.96 -17.71
N ASP A 46 -11.62 13.93 -16.38
CA ASP A 46 -11.22 12.81 -15.54
C ASP A 46 -12.30 11.73 -15.48
N LYS A 47 -12.14 10.69 -16.31
CA LYS A 47 -13.08 9.55 -16.38
C LYS A 47 -13.21 8.80 -15.06
N ARG A 48 -12.14 8.72 -14.25
CA ARG A 48 -12.16 8.04 -12.94
C ARG A 48 -13.03 8.84 -11.98
N LEU A 49 -12.80 10.15 -11.90
CA LEU A 49 -13.62 11.02 -11.07
C LEU A 49 -15.11 10.97 -11.47
N GLN A 50 -15.41 10.93 -12.77
CA GLN A 50 -16.78 10.78 -13.27
C GLN A 50 -17.45 9.46 -12.82
N ALA A 51 -16.71 8.35 -12.87
CA ALA A 51 -17.20 7.05 -12.41
C ALA A 51 -17.45 7.03 -10.90
N LYS A 52 -16.49 7.51 -10.11
CA LYS A 52 -16.58 7.64 -8.64
C LYS A 52 -17.76 8.53 -8.23
N PHE A 53 -17.90 9.68 -8.87
CA PHE A 53 -19.02 10.59 -8.65
C PHE A 53 -20.36 9.90 -8.90
N LYS A 54 -20.52 9.21 -10.05
CA LYS A 54 -21.76 8.50 -10.39
C LYS A 54 -22.11 7.42 -9.35
N LEU A 55 -21.11 6.65 -8.88
CA LEU A 55 -21.33 5.65 -7.85
C LEU A 55 -21.80 6.28 -6.53
N SER A 56 -21.15 7.35 -6.08
CA SER A 56 -21.55 8.07 -4.87
C SER A 56 -22.96 8.65 -4.98
N MET A 57 -23.32 9.21 -6.13
CA MET A 57 -24.67 9.71 -6.39
C MET A 57 -25.71 8.59 -6.31
N ASN A 58 -25.44 7.41 -6.86
CA ASN A 58 -26.35 6.26 -6.73
C ASN A 58 -26.56 5.85 -5.26
N VAL A 59 -25.52 5.86 -4.44
CA VAL A 59 -25.61 5.55 -2.99
C VAL A 59 -26.49 6.59 -2.28
N ILE A 60 -26.30 7.87 -2.59
CA ILE A 60 -27.06 8.98 -2.00
C ILE A 60 -28.54 8.88 -2.41
N GLU A 61 -28.82 8.77 -3.71
CA GLU A 61 -30.19 8.64 -4.24
C GLU A 61 -30.92 7.43 -3.66
N ARG A 62 -30.25 6.28 -3.58
CA ARG A 62 -30.79 5.07 -2.94
C ARG A 62 -31.14 5.31 -1.48
N THR A 63 -30.26 5.99 -0.74
CA THR A 63 -30.48 6.30 0.68
C THR A 63 -31.68 7.22 0.86
N LEU A 64 -31.75 8.31 0.10
CA LEU A 64 -32.86 9.26 0.15
C LEU A 64 -34.18 8.60 -0.25
N THR A 65 -34.15 7.64 -1.19
CA THR A 65 -35.33 6.86 -1.56
C THR A 65 -35.79 5.90 -0.45
N LEU A 66 -34.86 5.28 0.28
CA LEU A 66 -35.17 4.27 1.31
C LEU A 66 -35.64 4.89 2.64
N TYR A 67 -35.09 6.04 3.02
CA TYR A 67 -35.33 6.66 4.34
C TYR A 67 -36.05 8.00 4.27
N GLY A 68 -36.06 8.67 3.11
CA GLY A 68 -36.56 10.05 2.98
C GLY A 68 -35.63 11.08 3.61
N CYS A 69 -35.80 12.36 3.24
CA CYS A 69 -34.93 13.45 3.67
C CYS A 69 -35.02 13.76 5.19
N GLU A 70 -36.11 13.37 5.85
CA GLU A 70 -36.37 13.66 7.28
C GLU A 70 -35.71 12.66 8.24
N GLU A 71 -35.50 11.41 7.81
CA GLU A 71 -34.93 10.35 8.64
C GLU A 71 -33.42 10.15 8.41
N VAL A 72 -32.82 10.97 7.55
CA VAL A 72 -31.37 10.97 7.28
C VAL A 72 -30.67 12.12 7.98
N ALA A 73 -29.44 11.89 8.40
CA ALA A 73 -28.55 12.94 8.90
C ALA A 73 -27.19 12.86 8.19
N PHE A 74 -26.43 13.94 8.25
CA PHE A 74 -25.08 14.04 7.72
C PHE A 74 -24.11 14.40 8.84
N SER A 75 -23.05 13.60 9.03
CA SER A 75 -21.99 13.94 9.97
C SER A 75 -20.94 14.79 9.27
N PHE A 76 -20.88 16.07 9.60
CA PHE A 76 -19.91 17.02 9.04
C PHE A 76 -18.82 17.30 10.07
N ASN A 77 -17.56 17.46 9.66
CA ASN A 77 -16.46 17.76 10.57
C ASN A 77 -15.47 18.80 10.02
N GLY A 78 -15.81 19.49 8.92
CA GLY A 78 -14.94 20.46 8.26
C GLY A 78 -13.71 19.88 7.55
N GLY A 79 -13.46 18.57 7.67
CA GLY A 79 -12.41 17.88 6.93
C GLY A 79 -12.69 17.81 5.43
N LYS A 80 -11.66 17.56 4.62
CA LYS A 80 -11.77 17.47 3.15
C LYS A 80 -12.81 16.43 2.72
N ASP A 81 -12.85 15.28 3.38
CA ASP A 81 -13.69 14.14 2.99
C ASP A 81 -15.18 14.41 3.27
N SER A 82 -15.49 14.97 4.44
CA SER A 82 -16.86 15.39 4.76
C SER A 82 -17.29 16.61 3.92
N THR A 83 -16.36 17.47 3.52
CA THR A 83 -16.63 18.58 2.60
C THR A 83 -17.01 18.06 1.20
N VAL A 84 -16.27 17.11 0.65
CA VAL A 84 -16.69 16.42 -0.60
C VAL A 84 -18.09 15.85 -0.46
N LEU A 85 -18.35 15.10 0.62
CA LEU A 85 -19.64 14.48 0.86
C LEU A 85 -20.79 15.50 0.97
N LEU A 86 -20.58 16.65 1.61
CA LEU A 86 -21.57 17.72 1.67
C LEU A 86 -22.00 18.16 0.27
N HIS A 87 -21.04 18.37 -0.63
CA HIS A 87 -21.30 18.82 -1.98
C HIS A 87 -21.99 17.74 -2.83
N LEU A 88 -21.65 16.46 -2.63
CA LEU A 88 -22.38 15.34 -3.22
C LEU A 88 -23.83 15.27 -2.71
N LEU A 89 -24.04 15.47 -1.40
CA LEU A 89 -25.38 15.48 -0.80
C LEU A 89 -26.24 16.62 -1.34
N ARG A 90 -25.68 17.84 -1.49
CA ARG A 90 -26.39 18.97 -2.10
C ARG A 90 -26.87 18.63 -3.51
N ALA A 91 -26.02 18.01 -4.33
CA ALA A 91 -26.40 17.53 -5.65
C ALA A 91 -27.50 16.45 -5.59
N GLY A 92 -27.41 15.50 -4.65
CA GLY A 92 -28.40 14.44 -4.47
C GLY A 92 -29.76 14.94 -3.98
N TYR A 93 -29.78 15.89 -3.05
CA TYR A 93 -31.00 16.55 -2.58
C TYR A 93 -31.68 17.33 -3.71
N ALA A 94 -30.92 18.08 -4.52
CA ALA A 94 -31.47 18.79 -5.68
C ALA A 94 -32.13 17.82 -6.68
N VAL A 95 -31.52 16.66 -6.93
CA VAL A 95 -32.11 15.59 -7.77
C VAL A 95 -33.40 15.07 -7.13
N ALA A 96 -33.39 14.72 -5.84
CA ALA A 96 -34.55 14.19 -5.14
C ALA A 96 -35.73 15.18 -5.13
N GLU A 97 -35.47 16.47 -4.89
CA GLU A 97 -36.48 17.54 -4.93
C GLU A 97 -37.08 17.71 -6.33
N SER A 98 -36.25 17.65 -7.38
CA SER A 98 -36.73 17.72 -8.77
C SER A 98 -37.64 16.54 -9.14
N GLN A 99 -37.31 15.33 -8.67
CA GLN A 99 -38.11 14.13 -8.89
C GLN A 99 -39.45 14.21 -8.14
N LEU A 100 -39.45 14.71 -6.90
CA LEU A 100 -40.69 14.95 -6.14
C LEU A 100 -41.59 15.98 -6.83
N ALA A 101 -41.01 17.07 -7.35
CA ALA A 101 -41.73 18.10 -8.09
C ALA A 101 -42.36 17.56 -9.38
N SER A 102 -41.73 16.59 -10.05
CA SER A 102 -42.27 15.97 -11.27
C SER A 102 -43.44 15.00 -11.02
N ARG A 103 -43.62 14.53 -9.78
CA ARG A 103 -44.64 13.53 -9.39
C ARG A 103 -45.91 14.14 -8.77
N GLY A 104 -45.95 15.44 -8.47
CA GLY A 104 -47.09 16.11 -7.83
C GLY A 104 -47.63 17.31 -8.61
N CYS A 105 -48.93 17.30 -8.93
CA CYS A 105 -49.68 18.49 -9.34
C CYS A 105 -49.88 19.42 -8.14
N ALA A 106 -49.14 20.54 -8.06
CA ALA A 106 -49.61 21.85 -7.59
C ALA A 106 -48.43 22.83 -7.43
N GLU A 107 -48.55 24.01 -8.03
CA GLU A 107 -47.64 25.15 -7.90
C GLU A 107 -47.61 25.75 -6.48
N GLU A 108 -48.47 25.31 -5.55
CA GLU A 108 -48.63 25.90 -4.21
C GLU A 108 -47.62 25.42 -3.15
N VAL A 109 -46.84 24.35 -3.41
CA VAL A 109 -45.81 23.83 -2.46
C VAL A 109 -44.41 24.38 -2.77
N ARG A 110 -44.24 25.14 -3.85
CA ARG A 110 -42.92 25.64 -4.30
C ARG A 110 -42.22 26.62 -3.35
N SER A 111 -42.91 27.21 -2.35
CA SER A 111 -42.30 28.21 -1.46
C SER A 111 -41.97 27.73 -0.05
N LYS A 112 -42.17 26.44 0.31
CA LYS A 112 -42.02 25.98 1.71
C LYS A 112 -41.22 24.70 1.98
N SER A 113 -40.76 23.93 0.98
CA SER A 113 -40.06 22.66 1.27
C SER A 113 -38.73 22.51 0.50
N GLN A 114 -37.78 23.42 0.76
CA GLN A 114 -36.38 23.06 0.54
C GLN A 114 -35.91 22.30 1.78
N HIS A 115 -35.66 21.00 1.65
CA HIS A 115 -35.26 20.19 2.80
C HIS A 115 -33.84 20.57 3.17
N ARG A 116 -33.66 21.28 4.29
CA ARG A 116 -32.34 21.60 4.82
C ARG A 116 -31.62 20.30 5.17
N ILE A 117 -30.36 20.18 4.77
CA ILE A 117 -29.58 18.98 5.09
C ILE A 117 -29.33 18.98 6.60
N ARG A 118 -29.98 18.04 7.30
CA ARG A 118 -29.75 17.79 8.73
C ARG A 118 -28.30 17.41 8.94
N THR A 119 -27.59 18.25 9.68
CA THR A 119 -26.14 18.13 9.86
C THR A 119 -25.80 18.01 11.34
N ILE A 120 -24.96 17.05 11.68
CA ILE A 120 -24.51 16.79 13.05
C ILE A 120 -23.04 17.16 13.14
N TYR A 121 -22.68 17.93 14.17
CA TYR A 121 -21.30 18.28 14.50
C TYR A 121 -21.01 18.01 15.98
N PHE A 122 -19.97 17.22 16.24
CA PHE A 122 -19.46 16.98 17.59
C PHE A 122 -18.37 18.00 17.91
N GLU A 123 -18.70 18.95 18.77
CA GLU A 123 -17.77 19.97 19.23
C GLU A 123 -16.74 19.32 20.16
N SER A 124 -15.47 19.61 19.94
CA SER A 124 -14.37 19.09 20.75
C SER A 124 -13.34 20.20 20.99
N PRO A 125 -12.84 20.36 22.23
CA PRO A 125 -11.83 21.38 22.55
C PRO A 125 -10.48 21.12 21.87
N ASP A 126 -10.26 19.90 21.37
CA ASP A 126 -9.00 19.49 20.74
C ASP A 126 -8.98 19.70 19.22
N VAL A 127 -9.97 20.39 18.66
CA VAL A 127 -10.08 20.69 17.22
C VAL A 127 -9.32 21.98 16.88
N PHE A 128 -8.77 22.05 15.66
CA PHE A 128 -8.14 23.27 15.17
C PHE A 128 -9.19 24.40 15.01
N PRO A 129 -8.91 25.63 15.48
CA PRO A 129 -9.82 26.76 15.31
C PRO A 129 -10.22 27.04 13.86
N GLU A 130 -9.34 26.78 12.89
CA GLU A 130 -9.60 26.90 11.47
C GLU A 130 -10.66 25.89 10.99
N ILE A 131 -10.67 24.67 11.54
CA ILE A 131 -11.69 23.66 11.24
C ILE A 131 -13.04 24.06 11.83
N ASP A 132 -13.08 24.54 13.07
CA ASP A 132 -14.31 25.04 13.68
C ASP A 132 -14.91 26.20 12.87
N THR A 133 -14.07 27.19 12.56
CA THR A 133 -14.47 28.37 11.77
C THR A 133 -14.98 27.94 10.40
N PHE A 134 -14.23 27.09 9.69
CA PHE A 134 -14.64 26.57 8.39
C PHE A 134 -15.96 25.79 8.46
N THR A 135 -16.15 24.96 9.49
CA THR A 135 -17.38 24.15 9.67
C THR A 135 -18.60 25.05 9.87
N LEU A 136 -18.51 26.04 10.76
CA LEU A 136 -19.60 26.97 11.08
C LEU A 136 -19.92 27.89 9.90
N ASP A 137 -18.90 28.42 9.22
CA ASP A 137 -19.06 29.28 8.05
C ASP A 137 -19.68 28.50 6.88
N THR A 138 -19.24 27.26 6.66
CA THR A 138 -19.80 26.36 5.63
C THR A 138 -21.26 26.04 5.93
N ALA A 139 -21.59 25.71 7.18
CA ALA A 139 -22.97 25.43 7.59
C ALA A 139 -23.89 26.64 7.36
N LYS A 140 -23.39 27.86 7.63
CA LYS A 140 -24.11 29.09 7.37
C LYS A 140 -24.25 29.38 5.87
N ALA A 141 -23.17 29.23 5.11
CA ALA A 141 -23.14 29.51 3.67
C ALA A 141 -24.11 28.63 2.88
N TYR A 142 -24.24 27.36 3.28
CA TYR A 142 -25.12 26.39 2.62
C TYR A 142 -26.43 26.13 3.37
N ASP A 143 -26.75 26.95 4.38
CA ASP A 143 -28.02 26.88 5.12
C ASP A 143 -28.32 25.49 5.73
N LEU A 144 -27.29 24.84 6.24
CA LEU A 144 -27.39 23.51 6.85
C LEU A 144 -28.14 23.59 8.19
N GLU A 145 -28.95 22.57 8.49
CA GLU A 145 -29.59 22.45 9.81
C GLU A 145 -28.58 21.81 10.78
N LEU A 146 -27.69 22.63 11.33
CA LEU A 146 -26.58 22.19 12.18
C LEU A 146 -27.03 21.93 13.64
N GLU A 147 -26.92 20.68 14.09
CA GLU A 147 -27.07 20.28 15.50
C GLU A 147 -25.68 20.13 16.14
N LEU A 148 -25.35 21.04 17.06
CA LEU A 148 -24.10 21.01 17.84
C LEU A 148 -24.23 20.07 19.03
N ILE A 149 -23.26 19.17 19.19
CA ILE A 149 -23.22 18.18 20.27
C ILE A 149 -21.96 18.37 21.10
N ARG A 150 -22.15 18.56 22.41
CA ARG A 150 -21.08 18.76 23.40
C ARG A 150 -20.85 17.55 24.32
N LEU A 151 -21.47 16.43 23.97
CA LEU A 151 -21.33 15.15 24.66
C LEU A 151 -20.35 14.25 23.90
N ASP A 152 -19.91 13.17 24.55
CA ASP A 152 -19.20 12.11 23.83
C ASP A 152 -20.07 11.52 22.71
N PHE A 153 -19.42 10.90 21.72
CA PHE A 153 -20.09 10.37 20.52
C PHE A 153 -21.30 9.49 20.83
N LYS A 154 -21.18 8.58 21.81
CA LYS A 154 -22.24 7.62 22.10
C LYS A 154 -23.41 8.30 22.79
N SER A 155 -23.15 9.08 23.83
CA SER A 155 -24.19 9.82 24.56
C SER A 155 -24.90 10.82 23.66
N GLY A 156 -24.15 11.54 22.83
CA GLY A 156 -24.70 12.48 21.85
C GLY A 156 -25.63 11.82 20.83
N LEU A 157 -25.23 10.67 20.25
CA LEU A 157 -26.10 9.92 19.35
C LEU A 157 -27.37 9.39 20.05
N VAL A 158 -27.27 8.97 21.31
CA VAL A 158 -28.45 8.54 22.10
C VAL A 158 -29.44 9.70 22.27
N GLU A 159 -28.96 10.90 22.58
CA GLU A 159 -29.83 12.08 22.73
C GLU A 159 -30.46 12.50 21.41
N LEU A 160 -29.68 12.50 20.32
CA LEU A 160 -30.22 12.79 18.99
C LEU A 160 -31.33 11.83 18.60
N GLN A 161 -31.14 10.52 18.84
CA GLN A 161 -32.13 9.50 18.51
C GLN A 161 -33.44 9.69 19.30
N LYS A 162 -33.35 10.17 20.55
CA LYS A 162 -34.54 10.48 21.37
C LYS A 162 -35.25 11.75 20.89
N LYS A 163 -34.50 12.76 20.48
CA LYS A 163 -35.04 14.08 20.08
C LYS A 163 -35.69 14.05 18.70
N ARG A 164 -34.96 13.55 17.70
CA ARG A 164 -35.45 13.36 16.32
C ARG A 164 -34.77 12.12 15.75
N PRO A 165 -35.45 10.95 15.74
CA PRO A 165 -34.88 9.70 15.28
C PRO A 165 -34.25 9.82 13.89
N MET A 166 -33.04 9.30 13.74
CA MET A 166 -32.42 9.10 12.42
C MET A 166 -32.32 7.61 12.15
N ARG A 167 -32.59 7.20 10.91
CA ARG A 167 -32.47 5.81 10.48
C ARG A 167 -31.23 5.58 9.63
N ALA A 168 -30.68 6.64 9.02
CA ALA A 168 -29.41 6.60 8.31
C ALA A 168 -28.59 7.86 8.56
N VAL A 169 -27.26 7.70 8.59
CA VAL A 169 -26.30 8.79 8.75
C VAL A 169 -25.24 8.69 7.67
N PHE A 170 -25.12 9.74 6.86
CA PHE A 170 -24.06 9.90 5.88
C PHE A 170 -22.74 10.26 6.56
N LEU A 171 -21.69 9.52 6.25
CA LEU A 171 -20.35 9.68 6.80
C LEU A 171 -19.32 9.83 5.67
N GLY A 172 -18.42 10.80 5.83
CA GLY A 172 -17.30 11.03 4.90
C GLY A 172 -16.14 10.04 5.11
N THR A 173 -16.44 8.77 5.37
CA THR A 173 -15.44 7.72 5.62
C THR A 173 -14.92 7.16 4.31
N ARG A 174 -13.59 6.99 4.19
CA ARG A 174 -12.93 6.27 3.08
C ARG A 174 -12.37 4.94 3.57
N SER A 175 -12.13 4.00 2.66
CA SER A 175 -11.55 2.68 2.94
C SER A 175 -10.23 2.80 3.71
N GLY A 176 -9.46 3.83 3.36
CA GLY A 176 -8.21 4.32 3.96
C GLY A 176 -8.26 4.70 5.46
N ASP A 177 -9.46 4.82 6.05
CA ASP A 177 -9.60 5.33 7.41
C ASP A 177 -9.50 4.22 8.48
N PRO A 178 -8.89 4.49 9.65
CA PRO A 178 -8.73 3.51 10.72
C PRO A 178 -10.04 2.85 11.18
N ASN A 179 -11.14 3.61 11.13
CA ASN A 179 -12.46 3.13 11.56
C ASN A 179 -13.23 2.45 10.43
N ALA A 180 -12.72 2.45 9.19
CA ALA A 180 -13.42 1.86 8.06
C ALA A 180 -13.35 0.33 8.07
N VAL A 181 -12.43 -0.29 8.83
CA VAL A 181 -12.57 -1.61 9.50
C VAL A 181 -13.71 -2.55 9.07
N GLY A 182 -13.71 -3.14 7.87
CA GLY A 182 -14.78 -4.08 7.46
C GLY A 182 -16.16 -3.44 7.21
N GLN A 183 -16.22 -2.12 7.00
CA GLN A 183 -17.41 -1.42 6.56
C GLN A 183 -17.65 -1.54 5.06
N GLU A 184 -18.91 -1.51 4.68
CA GLU A 184 -19.41 -1.39 3.30
C GLU A 184 -20.05 -0.01 3.09
N GLN A 185 -20.53 0.27 1.87
CA GLN A 185 -21.26 1.50 1.55
C GLN A 185 -22.48 1.70 2.47
N PHE A 186 -23.11 0.60 2.88
CA PHE A 186 -24.17 0.56 3.87
C PHE A 186 -23.75 -0.38 4.99
N SER A 187 -23.66 0.11 6.22
CA SER A 187 -23.27 -0.73 7.35
C SER A 187 -24.08 -0.37 8.60
N PRO A 188 -24.68 -1.35 9.30
CA PRO A 188 -25.36 -1.06 10.55
C PRO A 188 -24.37 -0.50 11.58
N SER A 189 -24.83 0.39 12.45
CA SER A 189 -24.12 0.81 13.65
C SER A 189 -23.63 -0.40 14.46
N SER A 190 -22.46 -0.27 15.09
CA SER A 190 -21.86 -1.35 15.87
C SER A 190 -22.73 -1.76 17.08
N ALA A 191 -22.59 -3.02 17.53
CA ALA A 191 -23.32 -3.49 18.71
C ALA A 191 -23.08 -2.59 19.93
N GLY A 192 -24.16 -2.25 20.64
CA GLY A 192 -24.12 -1.35 21.81
C GLY A 192 -24.08 0.14 21.48
N TRP A 193 -24.13 0.53 20.21
CA TRP A 193 -24.38 1.92 19.76
C TRP A 193 -25.86 2.12 19.39
N PRO A 194 -26.35 3.37 19.34
CA PRO A 194 -27.68 3.67 18.81
C PRO A 194 -27.87 3.08 17.41
N ALA A 195 -29.04 2.51 17.15
CA ALA A 195 -29.32 1.81 15.90
C ALA A 195 -29.58 2.78 14.75
N PHE A 196 -28.69 2.81 13.76
CA PHE A 196 -28.87 3.50 12.48
C PHE A 196 -27.99 2.84 11.40
N MET A 197 -28.29 3.15 10.13
CA MET A 197 -27.46 2.76 9.00
C MET A 197 -26.35 3.79 8.78
N ARG A 198 -25.09 3.37 8.86
CA ARG A 198 -23.96 4.16 8.35
C ARG A 198 -23.98 4.10 6.83
N VAL A 199 -23.93 5.25 6.18
CA VAL A 199 -23.89 5.37 4.73
C VAL A 199 -22.58 6.04 4.35
N ASN A 200 -21.74 5.37 3.58
CA ASN A 200 -20.40 5.83 3.19
C ASN A 200 -20.32 6.00 1.64
N PRO A 201 -20.86 7.08 1.05
CA PRO A 201 -20.90 7.23 -0.41
C PRO A 201 -19.53 7.35 -1.08
N ILE A 202 -18.50 7.75 -0.32
CA ILE A 202 -17.13 7.93 -0.80
C ILE A 202 -16.18 6.85 -0.29
N LEU A 203 -16.70 5.70 0.15
CA LEU A 203 -15.89 4.64 0.78
C LEU A 203 -14.73 4.18 -0.10
N ASP A 204 -14.92 4.12 -1.41
CA ASP A 204 -13.95 3.66 -2.39
C ASP A 204 -13.13 4.82 -3.01
N TRP A 205 -13.29 6.04 -2.51
CA TRP A 205 -12.51 7.19 -2.98
C TRP A 205 -11.11 7.17 -2.39
N SER A 206 -10.14 7.51 -3.23
CA SER A 206 -8.75 7.63 -2.85
C SER A 206 -8.41 9.07 -2.41
N TYR A 207 -7.17 9.32 -1.96
CA TYR A 207 -6.74 10.66 -1.56
C TYR A 207 -6.78 11.63 -2.76
N ARG A 208 -6.32 11.17 -3.93
CA ARG A 208 -6.40 11.91 -5.18
C ARG A 208 -7.82 12.16 -5.64
N ASP A 209 -8.74 11.19 -5.51
CA ASP A 209 -10.14 11.39 -5.92
C ASP A 209 -10.78 12.55 -5.15
N VAL A 210 -10.51 12.65 -3.84
CA VAL A 210 -10.98 13.75 -2.98
C VAL A 210 -10.47 15.09 -3.50
N TRP A 211 -9.16 15.22 -3.75
CA TRP A 211 -8.59 16.48 -4.23
C TRP A 211 -8.98 16.80 -5.67
N ALA A 212 -9.06 15.80 -6.55
CA ALA A 212 -9.51 15.96 -7.92
C ALA A 212 -10.93 16.55 -7.94
N PHE A 213 -11.84 16.05 -7.10
CA PHE A 213 -13.17 16.62 -6.95
C PHE A 213 -13.14 18.06 -6.42
N LEU A 214 -12.46 18.30 -5.29
CA LEU A 214 -12.42 19.63 -4.67
C LEU A 214 -11.87 20.69 -5.64
N LEU A 215 -10.82 20.36 -6.38
CA LEU A 215 -10.19 21.26 -7.35
C LEU A 215 -11.04 21.42 -8.62
N ALA A 216 -11.56 20.34 -9.20
CA ALA A 216 -12.37 20.39 -10.41
C ALA A 216 -13.66 21.19 -10.19
N CYS A 217 -14.30 21.00 -9.03
CA CYS A 217 -15.53 21.69 -8.65
C CYS A 217 -15.28 23.05 -7.96
N LYS A 218 -14.02 23.45 -7.77
CA LYS A 218 -13.64 24.71 -7.08
C LYS A 218 -14.32 24.86 -5.72
N VAL A 219 -14.41 23.76 -4.98
CA VAL A 219 -15.04 23.70 -3.66
C VAL A 219 -14.09 24.30 -2.63
N PRO A 220 -14.52 25.27 -1.81
CA PRO A 220 -13.72 25.77 -0.70
C PRO A 220 -13.42 24.65 0.32
N TYR A 221 -12.21 24.66 0.87
CA TYR A 221 -11.78 23.73 1.92
C TYR A 221 -11.00 24.48 3.01
N CYS A 222 -10.81 23.84 4.17
CA CYS A 222 -10.09 24.42 5.30
C CYS A 222 -8.65 24.84 4.92
N SER A 223 -8.24 26.05 5.32
CA SER A 223 -6.94 26.64 4.97
C SER A 223 -5.73 25.89 5.50
N LEU A 224 -5.88 25.02 6.50
CA LEU A 224 -4.79 24.16 6.99
C LEU A 224 -4.26 23.24 5.88
N TYR A 225 -5.10 22.84 4.93
CA TYR A 225 -4.64 22.02 3.80
C TYR A 225 -3.65 22.78 2.92
N ASP A 226 -3.75 24.11 2.77
CA ASP A 226 -2.77 24.92 2.05
C ASP A 226 -1.43 25.03 2.79
N GLN A 227 -1.45 24.81 4.11
CA GLN A 227 -0.28 24.84 4.99
C GLN A 227 0.42 23.48 5.12
N GLY A 228 0.05 22.50 4.28
CA GLY A 228 0.69 21.18 4.22
C GLY A 228 0.13 20.12 5.17
N TYR A 229 -0.97 20.39 5.88
CA TYR A 229 -1.69 19.37 6.63
C TYR A 229 -2.45 18.46 5.66
N THR A 230 -2.19 17.16 5.65
CA THR A 230 -2.83 16.20 4.72
C THR A 230 -3.93 15.37 5.40
N SER A 231 -3.87 15.23 6.72
CA SER A 231 -4.87 14.59 7.58
C SER A 231 -5.00 15.42 8.85
N ILE A 232 -6.21 15.90 9.17
CA ILE A 232 -6.45 16.77 10.33
C ILE A 232 -7.17 15.98 11.42
N GLY A 233 -6.66 16.01 12.65
CA GLY A 233 -7.32 15.41 13.81
C GLY A 233 -7.15 16.34 14.99
N SER A 234 -6.56 15.87 16.10
CA SER A 234 -6.41 16.77 17.25
C SER A 234 -5.25 17.75 17.06
N ILE A 235 -5.33 18.90 17.71
CA ILE A 235 -4.23 19.86 17.80
C ILE A 235 -2.97 19.28 18.46
N HIS A 236 -3.09 18.18 19.20
CA HIS A 236 -1.99 17.56 19.95
C HIS A 236 -1.19 16.54 19.14
N ASP A 237 -1.80 15.95 18.11
CA ASP A 237 -1.23 14.81 17.38
C ASP A 237 -1.07 15.05 15.88
N THR A 238 -1.42 16.25 15.41
CA THR A 238 -1.41 16.61 13.98
C THR A 238 -0.32 17.65 13.69
N VAL A 239 0.55 17.35 12.73
CA VAL A 239 1.57 18.25 12.18
C VAL A 239 1.54 18.27 10.65
N PRO A 240 2.11 19.30 9.98
CA PRO A 240 2.24 19.32 8.53
C PRO A 240 3.00 18.11 8.00
N ASN A 241 2.62 17.64 6.81
CA ASN A 241 3.23 16.47 6.20
C ASN A 241 4.64 16.76 5.70
N VAL A 242 5.62 16.03 6.23
CA VAL A 242 7.05 16.20 5.87
C VAL A 242 7.33 15.98 4.38
N ALA A 243 6.53 15.15 3.69
CA ALA A 243 6.66 14.92 2.26
C ALA A 243 6.32 16.16 1.40
N LEU A 244 5.69 17.18 1.99
CA LEU A 244 5.34 18.45 1.35
C LEU A 244 6.32 19.58 1.68
N CYS A 245 7.35 19.33 2.50
CA CYS A 245 8.31 20.37 2.88
C CYS A 245 9.19 20.78 1.69
N THR A 246 9.39 22.09 1.51
CA THR A 246 10.17 22.67 0.39
C THR A 246 11.54 23.20 0.81
N SER A 247 11.79 23.39 2.11
CA SER A 247 13.12 23.68 2.65
C SER A 247 13.99 22.44 2.48
N GLY A 248 15.04 22.53 1.66
CA GLY A 248 15.80 21.38 1.18
C GLY A 248 16.39 20.53 2.32
N ALA A 249 16.44 19.21 2.08
CA ALA A 249 17.14 18.24 2.92
C ALA A 249 18.68 18.43 3.01
N ASN A 250 19.22 19.55 2.49
CA ASN A 250 20.65 19.85 2.39
C ASN A 250 21.08 21.19 3.01
N SER A 251 20.27 21.81 3.88
CA SER A 251 20.74 22.93 4.71
C SER A 251 20.84 22.48 6.16
N THR A 252 22.01 22.02 6.57
CA THR A 252 22.47 22.23 7.94
C THR A 252 22.52 23.73 8.21
N GLU A 253 22.06 24.13 9.40
CA GLU A 253 22.21 25.47 10.01
C GLU A 253 21.14 26.52 9.65
N ASP A 254 19.92 26.39 10.21
CA ASP A 254 19.28 27.44 11.04
C ASP A 254 17.97 26.89 11.68
N PRO A 255 17.88 26.65 13.00
CA PRO A 255 16.64 26.22 13.66
C PRO A 255 15.51 27.27 13.63
N ALA A 256 15.78 28.49 13.15
CA ALA A 256 14.81 29.58 13.01
C ALA A 256 14.20 29.71 11.60
N SER A 257 14.64 28.94 10.60
CA SER A 257 14.04 29.04 9.25
C SER A 257 12.66 28.39 9.24
N GLU A 258 11.62 29.20 9.03
CA GLU A 258 10.24 28.75 8.94
C GLU A 258 10.11 27.71 7.80
N LYS A 259 9.69 26.48 8.15
CA LYS A 259 9.52 25.41 7.16
C LYS A 259 8.33 25.74 6.26
N ILE A 260 8.57 25.89 4.96
CA ILE A 260 7.52 26.14 3.97
C ILE A 260 7.03 24.80 3.43
N TYR A 261 5.72 24.58 3.52
CA TYR A 261 5.08 23.37 3.01
C TYR A 261 4.26 23.69 1.76
N ARG A 262 4.20 22.73 0.84
CA ARG A 262 3.26 22.75 -0.28
C ARG A 262 1.85 22.41 0.21
N PRO A 263 0.81 22.86 -0.50
CA PRO A 263 -0.57 22.45 -0.22
C PRO A 263 -0.77 20.94 -0.27
N ALA A 264 -1.75 20.45 0.49
CA ALA A 264 -2.08 19.05 0.66
C ALA A 264 -2.37 18.31 -0.66
N TYR A 265 -3.03 18.99 -1.61
CA TYR A 265 -3.31 18.43 -2.94
C TYR A 265 -2.05 18.16 -3.77
N MET A 266 -0.87 18.62 -3.34
CA MET A 266 0.41 18.33 -4.00
C MET A 266 1.10 17.05 -3.46
N LEU A 267 0.48 16.34 -2.51
CA LEU A 267 1.01 15.08 -2.00
C LEU A 267 0.89 14.00 -3.07
N ARG A 268 2.03 13.47 -3.51
CA ARG A 268 2.09 12.49 -4.61
C ARG A 268 1.69 11.08 -4.18
N ASP A 269 2.12 10.68 -2.99
CA ASP A 269 1.83 9.37 -2.44
C ASP A 269 0.73 9.48 -1.38
N GLY A 270 -0.49 9.08 -1.75
CA GLY A 270 -1.65 9.09 -0.86
C GLY A 270 -1.49 8.23 0.39
N ARG A 271 -0.62 7.20 0.38
CA ARG A 271 -0.33 6.37 1.57
C ARG A 271 0.31 7.19 2.69
N LEU A 272 0.97 8.29 2.33
CA LEU A 272 1.58 9.22 3.28
C LEU A 272 0.59 10.25 3.83
N GLU A 273 -0.71 10.17 3.51
CA GLU A 273 -1.72 11.11 4.00
C GLU A 273 -1.67 11.32 5.52
N ARG A 274 -1.41 10.26 6.28
CA ARG A 274 -1.35 10.28 7.75
C ARG A 274 0.08 10.36 8.30
N ALA A 275 1.09 10.63 7.47
CA ALA A 275 2.48 10.76 7.89
C ALA A 275 2.71 11.95 8.85
N GLY A 276 1.83 12.97 8.79
CA GLY A 276 1.79 14.09 9.74
C GLY A 276 1.16 13.77 11.10
N ARG A 277 1.07 12.50 11.50
CA ARG A 277 0.56 12.08 12.82
C ARG A 277 1.71 11.73 13.75
N VAL A 278 1.76 12.38 14.92
CA VAL A 278 2.76 12.03 15.94
C VAL A 278 2.41 10.66 16.53
N LYS A 279 3.27 9.67 16.32
CA LYS A 279 3.06 8.31 16.83
C LYS A 279 3.28 8.28 18.36
N ASN A 280 2.21 8.10 19.14
CA ASN A 280 2.34 7.59 20.50
C ASN A 280 2.75 6.12 20.43
N PHE A 281 4.05 5.84 20.48
CA PHE A 281 4.54 4.46 20.62
C PHE A 281 4.20 3.95 22.03
N SER A 282 3.04 3.32 22.18
CA SER A 282 2.85 2.33 23.25
C SER A 282 3.73 1.13 22.90
N SER A 283 4.81 0.99 23.65
CA SER A 283 5.85 -0.02 23.48
C SER A 283 5.28 -1.44 23.64
N VAL A 284 5.03 -2.13 22.53
CA VAL A 284 4.90 -3.59 22.53
C VAL A 284 6.30 -4.16 22.32
N LYS A 285 6.94 -4.56 23.43
CA LYS A 285 8.19 -5.32 23.42
C LYS A 285 7.91 -6.69 22.78
N SER A 286 8.43 -6.94 21.57
CA SER A 286 8.54 -8.31 21.08
C SER A 286 9.79 -8.95 21.70
N ASN A 287 9.56 -9.85 22.65
CA ASN A 287 10.60 -10.76 23.12
C ASN A 287 10.96 -11.70 21.97
N ARG A 288 12.04 -11.40 21.25
CA ARG A 288 12.68 -12.36 20.33
C ARG A 288 13.45 -13.39 21.17
N SER A 289 12.83 -14.53 21.50
CA SER A 289 13.58 -15.71 21.92
C SER A 289 14.01 -16.48 20.68
N ARG A 290 15.29 -16.36 20.30
CA ARG A 290 15.92 -17.24 19.32
C ARG A 290 16.23 -18.57 20.01
N ASP A 291 15.27 -19.50 20.00
CA ASP A 291 15.53 -20.91 20.29
C ASP A 291 14.77 -21.73 19.25
N GLY A 292 15.47 -22.19 18.21
CA GLY A 292 14.85 -22.98 17.15
C GLY A 292 15.72 -23.38 15.96
N LEU A 293 16.98 -22.95 15.87
CA LEU A 293 17.90 -23.40 14.83
C LEU A 293 19.27 -23.80 15.43
N ALA A 294 19.26 -24.87 16.23
CA ALA A 294 20.50 -25.53 16.63
C ALA A 294 20.97 -26.45 15.48
N THR A 295 21.70 -25.88 14.52
CA THR A 295 22.59 -26.64 13.63
C THR A 295 23.93 -25.93 13.56
N ASN A 296 24.96 -26.60 14.09
CA ASN A 296 26.40 -26.35 14.03
C ASN A 296 26.83 -24.99 13.47
N GLY A 297 27.05 -24.02 14.36
CA GLY A 297 27.58 -22.72 13.94
C GLY A 297 27.89 -21.71 15.04
N ASP A 298 27.77 -22.04 16.34
CA ASP A 298 28.05 -21.07 17.40
C ASP A 298 28.82 -21.70 18.55
N ILE A 299 30.15 -21.70 18.42
CA ILE A 299 31.08 -21.88 19.54
C ILE A 299 31.99 -20.66 19.56
N ASN A 300 31.46 -19.54 20.06
CA ASN A 300 32.21 -18.59 20.89
C ASN A 300 31.27 -17.46 21.33
N GLY A 301 30.97 -17.42 22.63
CA GLY A 301 30.20 -16.37 23.29
C GLY A 301 30.89 -15.00 23.28
N GLN A 302 31.02 -14.39 22.10
CA GLN A 302 31.27 -12.97 21.94
C GLN A 302 30.06 -12.34 21.24
N SER A 303 29.31 -11.57 22.01
CA SER A 303 28.25 -10.70 21.50
C SER A 303 28.89 -9.65 20.56
N GLY A 304 28.84 -9.91 19.25
CA GLY A 304 29.44 -9.02 18.24
C GLY A 304 29.25 -9.48 16.78
N LYS A 305 28.21 -8.97 16.12
CA LYS A 305 28.15 -8.64 14.67
C LYS A 305 28.33 -9.72 13.58
N ASN A 306 28.20 -11.02 13.83
CA ASN A 306 28.20 -12.06 12.76
C ASN A 306 26.96 -12.98 12.79
N GLY A 307 25.77 -12.43 12.99
CA GLY A 307 24.53 -13.21 12.79
C GLY A 307 24.35 -13.54 11.30
N LEU A 308 24.13 -14.80 10.95
CA LEU A 308 23.69 -15.18 9.60
C LEU A 308 22.30 -14.57 9.36
N PHE A 309 22.22 -13.58 8.47
CA PHE A 309 20.96 -13.03 8.02
C PHE A 309 20.18 -14.11 7.26
N ALA A 310 18.98 -14.40 7.75
CA ALA A 310 18.14 -15.48 7.24
C ALA A 310 17.09 -14.91 6.29
N ALA A 311 17.02 -15.51 5.10
CA ALA A 311 15.99 -15.25 4.11
C ALA A 311 15.06 -16.45 3.91
N ALA A 312 13.79 -16.18 3.66
CA ALA A 312 12.83 -17.16 3.15
C ALA A 312 12.47 -16.84 1.70
N VAL A 313 12.30 -17.88 0.88
CA VAL A 313 11.83 -17.77 -0.50
C VAL A 313 10.50 -18.53 -0.63
N LEU A 314 9.42 -17.81 -0.91
CA LEU A 314 8.09 -18.37 -1.08
C LEU A 314 7.68 -18.24 -2.55
N VAL A 315 7.26 -19.35 -3.14
CA VAL A 315 6.79 -19.40 -4.53
C VAL A 315 5.31 -19.79 -4.49
N VAL A 316 4.43 -19.01 -5.09
CA VAL A 316 2.99 -19.26 -5.09
C VAL A 316 2.57 -19.74 -6.48
N GLY A 317 1.97 -20.93 -6.56
CA GLY A 317 1.49 -21.50 -7.82
C GLY A 317 1.09 -22.98 -7.70
N ASP A 318 -0.18 -23.28 -7.96
CA ASP A 318 -0.70 -24.66 -7.95
C ASP A 318 -0.09 -25.51 -9.05
N GLU A 319 0.23 -24.93 -10.20
CA GLU A 319 0.89 -25.59 -11.33
C GLU A 319 2.28 -26.13 -10.94
N ILE A 320 2.97 -25.44 -10.03
CA ILE A 320 4.26 -25.89 -9.47
C ILE A 320 4.03 -27.03 -8.48
N LEU A 321 3.00 -26.93 -7.62
CA LEU A 321 2.63 -28.01 -6.70
C LEU A 321 2.17 -29.28 -7.42
N ARG A 322 1.48 -29.14 -8.57
CA ARG A 322 1.05 -30.26 -9.42
C ARG A 322 2.19 -30.85 -10.25
N GLY A 323 3.35 -30.18 -10.31
CA GLY A 323 4.50 -30.61 -11.13
C GLY A 323 4.28 -30.40 -12.63
N GLU A 324 3.37 -29.49 -13.02
CA GLU A 324 3.17 -29.10 -14.42
C GLU A 324 4.28 -28.14 -14.88
N VAL A 325 4.82 -27.35 -13.93
CA VAL A 325 5.88 -26.38 -14.16
C VAL A 325 6.95 -26.54 -13.07
N ASP A 326 8.22 -26.57 -13.46
CA ASP A 326 9.34 -26.62 -12.52
C ASP A 326 9.54 -25.26 -11.81
N ASP A 327 9.82 -25.28 -10.50
CA ASP A 327 10.25 -24.09 -9.75
C ASP A 327 11.67 -23.64 -10.19
N THR A 328 11.72 -22.77 -11.20
CA THR A 328 12.96 -22.14 -11.66
C THR A 328 13.22 -20.79 -10.96
N LEU A 329 12.17 -20.07 -10.58
CA LEU A 329 12.25 -18.73 -9.99
C LEU A 329 12.78 -18.78 -8.54
N GLY A 330 12.24 -19.67 -7.70
CA GLY A 330 12.69 -19.85 -6.32
C GLY A 330 14.13 -20.37 -6.25
N ALA A 331 14.53 -21.22 -7.20
CA ALA A 331 15.91 -21.66 -7.35
C ALA A 331 16.85 -20.51 -7.74
N HIS A 332 16.41 -19.62 -8.64
CA HIS A 332 17.18 -18.44 -9.04
C HIS A 332 17.34 -17.45 -7.88
N LEU A 333 16.25 -17.11 -7.17
CA LEU A 333 16.31 -16.25 -5.98
C LEU A 333 17.26 -16.77 -4.91
N SER A 334 17.33 -18.09 -4.74
CA SER A 334 18.22 -18.70 -3.77
C SER A 334 19.70 -18.51 -4.14
N LYS A 335 20.04 -18.56 -5.44
CA LYS A 335 21.39 -18.27 -5.94
C LYS A 335 21.73 -16.79 -5.75
N GLU A 336 20.79 -15.91 -6.05
CA GLU A 336 20.94 -14.47 -5.88
C GLU A 336 21.13 -14.06 -4.41
N LEU A 337 20.38 -14.65 -3.48
CA LEU A 337 20.58 -14.42 -2.04
C LEU A 337 21.96 -14.92 -1.57
N HIS A 338 22.40 -16.09 -2.05
CA HIS A 338 23.73 -16.59 -1.75
C HIS A 338 24.85 -15.69 -2.30
N SER A 339 24.66 -15.08 -3.48
CA SER A 339 25.66 -14.20 -4.11
C SER A 339 25.89 -12.93 -3.28
N ILE A 340 24.87 -12.46 -2.56
CA ILE A 340 24.95 -11.32 -1.64
C ILE A 340 25.18 -11.72 -0.18
N GLY A 341 25.53 -12.99 0.10
CA GLY A 341 25.92 -13.44 1.44
C GLY A 341 24.78 -13.69 2.43
N TRP A 342 23.55 -13.84 1.94
CA TRP A 342 22.35 -14.20 2.70
C TRP A 342 22.10 -15.71 2.68
N THR A 343 21.71 -16.27 3.83
CA THR A 343 21.38 -17.69 3.94
C THR A 343 19.90 -17.90 3.70
N VAL A 344 19.55 -18.78 2.77
CA VAL A 344 18.16 -19.20 2.56
C VAL A 344 17.80 -20.24 3.63
N ALA A 345 17.10 -19.80 4.68
CA ALA A 345 16.67 -20.68 5.77
C ALA A 345 15.54 -21.62 5.33
N ARG A 346 14.66 -21.15 4.44
CA ARG A 346 13.54 -21.94 3.93
C ARG A 346 13.16 -21.52 2.52
N ARG A 347 12.87 -22.52 1.69
CA ARG A 347 12.17 -22.33 0.42
C ARG A 347 10.91 -23.19 0.43
N ALA A 348 9.76 -22.60 0.10
CA ALA A 348 8.49 -23.31 0.06
C ALA A 348 7.70 -22.92 -1.20
N VAL A 349 6.98 -23.90 -1.75
CA VAL A 349 5.96 -23.68 -2.78
C VAL A 349 4.60 -23.74 -2.10
N LEU A 350 3.76 -22.73 -2.34
CA LEU A 350 2.47 -22.52 -1.68
C LEU A 350 1.33 -22.61 -2.70
N PRO A 351 0.15 -23.12 -2.29
CA PRO A 351 -1.02 -23.14 -3.16
C PRO A 351 -1.58 -21.73 -3.34
N ASN A 352 -2.38 -21.54 -4.39
CA ASN A 352 -3.12 -20.30 -4.64
C ASN A 352 -4.29 -20.13 -3.65
N ASN A 353 -3.98 -20.07 -2.35
CA ASN A 353 -4.93 -20.01 -1.25
C ASN A 353 -4.50 -18.95 -0.22
N ILE A 354 -5.42 -18.04 0.12
CA ILE A 354 -5.17 -16.90 1.02
C ILE A 354 -4.70 -17.36 2.40
N ASP A 355 -5.28 -18.43 2.95
CA ASP A 355 -5.00 -18.89 4.31
C ASP A 355 -3.63 -19.54 4.39
N ALA A 356 -3.32 -20.43 3.43
CA ALA A 356 -2.01 -21.07 3.35
C ALA A 356 -0.88 -20.06 3.15
N ILE A 357 -1.10 -19.04 2.30
CA ILE A 357 -0.14 -17.95 2.11
C ILE A 357 0.00 -17.14 3.39
N SER A 358 -1.12 -16.78 4.03
CA SER A 358 -1.12 -15.99 5.26
C SER A 358 -0.33 -16.66 6.37
N GLU A 359 -0.57 -17.95 6.61
CA GLU A 359 0.10 -18.72 7.68
C GLU A 359 1.62 -18.82 7.44
N GLU A 360 2.05 -19.13 6.22
CA GLU A 360 3.49 -19.22 5.93
C GLU A 360 4.14 -17.83 5.96
N VAL A 361 3.48 -16.78 5.47
CA VAL A 361 4.01 -15.40 5.53
C VAL A 361 4.14 -14.93 6.97
N GLU A 362 3.13 -15.16 7.81
CA GLU A 362 3.18 -14.80 9.24
C GLU A 362 4.34 -15.50 9.95
N HIS A 363 4.49 -16.81 9.71
CA HIS A 363 5.58 -17.59 10.28
C HIS A 363 6.96 -17.10 9.80
N ARG A 364 7.15 -16.96 8.48
CA ARG A 364 8.45 -16.56 7.90
C ARG A 364 8.82 -15.12 8.20
N ALA A 365 7.84 -14.22 8.25
CA ALA A 365 8.09 -12.83 8.62
C ALA A 365 8.53 -12.71 10.08
N SER A 366 8.20 -13.68 10.94
CA SER A 366 8.58 -13.71 12.36
C SER A 366 9.99 -14.27 12.61
N ASP A 367 10.44 -15.23 11.80
CA ASP A 367 11.70 -15.97 12.02
C ASP A 367 12.82 -15.62 11.03
N CYS A 368 12.52 -14.97 9.90
CA CYS A 368 13.49 -14.52 8.91
C CYS A 368 13.61 -12.98 8.87
N ASP A 369 14.81 -12.51 8.53
CA ASP A 369 15.08 -11.08 8.36
C ASP A 369 14.54 -10.56 7.02
N LEU A 370 14.42 -11.43 6.02
CA LEU A 370 13.92 -11.12 4.67
C LEU A 370 13.01 -12.24 4.15
N VAL A 371 11.86 -11.91 3.59
CA VAL A 371 10.99 -12.87 2.90
C VAL A 371 10.81 -12.39 1.46
N LEU A 372 11.26 -13.18 0.49
CA LEU A 372 11.03 -12.93 -0.92
C LEU A 372 9.90 -13.83 -1.42
N MET A 373 8.94 -13.24 -2.10
CA MET A 373 7.80 -13.94 -2.68
C MET A 373 7.72 -13.72 -4.18
N THR A 374 7.32 -14.74 -4.92
CA THR A 374 7.03 -14.66 -6.36
C THR A 374 5.84 -15.54 -6.72
N GLY A 375 5.13 -15.19 -7.79
CA GLY A 375 3.92 -15.89 -8.23
C GLY A 375 2.64 -15.43 -7.53
N GLY A 376 1.49 -15.76 -8.13
CA GLY A 376 0.15 -15.38 -7.62
C GLY A 376 -0.11 -13.87 -7.56
N VAL A 377 0.51 -13.09 -8.47
CA VAL A 377 0.32 -11.64 -8.60
C VAL A 377 -0.10 -11.32 -10.03
N GLY A 378 -1.35 -10.86 -10.21
CA GLY A 378 -1.95 -10.67 -11.51
C GLY A 378 -3.45 -10.37 -11.44
N THR A 379 -4.13 -10.43 -12.59
CA THR A 379 -5.58 -10.17 -12.71
C THR A 379 -6.44 -11.41 -12.49
N PHE A 380 -5.84 -12.61 -12.44
CA PHE A 380 -6.61 -13.85 -12.38
C PHE A 380 -7.20 -14.06 -10.98
N HIS A 381 -8.30 -14.82 -10.92
CA HIS A 381 -8.96 -15.14 -9.65
C HIS A 381 -8.07 -15.94 -8.69
N CYS A 382 -7.03 -16.62 -9.21
CA CYS A 382 -6.05 -17.35 -8.43
C CYS A 382 -4.86 -16.49 -7.98
N ASP A 383 -4.76 -15.23 -8.41
CA ASP A 383 -3.70 -14.31 -7.99
C ASP A 383 -4.02 -13.72 -6.60
N VAL A 384 -3.71 -14.51 -5.56
CA VAL A 384 -4.10 -14.23 -4.18
C VAL A 384 -2.93 -13.90 -3.25
N THR A 385 -1.71 -13.73 -3.79
CA THR A 385 -0.50 -13.49 -2.98
C THR A 385 -0.62 -12.24 -2.11
N LEU A 386 -1.06 -11.11 -2.67
CA LEU A 386 -1.23 -9.87 -1.91
C LEU A 386 -2.35 -9.96 -0.87
N ALA A 387 -3.41 -10.72 -1.15
CA ALA A 387 -4.47 -10.99 -0.18
C ALA A 387 -3.97 -11.82 1.00
N GLY A 388 -3.13 -12.84 0.74
CA GLY A 388 -2.47 -13.62 1.78
C GLY A 388 -1.52 -12.78 2.63
N VAL A 389 -0.73 -11.90 2.00
CA VAL A 389 0.15 -10.95 2.71
C VAL A 389 -0.65 -9.96 3.55
N ALA A 390 -1.77 -9.44 3.02
CA ALA A 390 -2.67 -8.55 3.77
C ALA A 390 -3.20 -9.25 5.03
N LYS A 391 -3.70 -10.48 4.88
CA LYS A 391 -4.23 -11.29 5.99
C LYS A 391 -3.16 -11.57 7.05
N ALA A 392 -1.94 -11.94 6.64
CA ALA A 392 -0.82 -12.22 7.55
C ALA A 392 -0.48 -11.05 8.48
N PHE A 393 -0.71 -9.82 8.01
CA PHE A 393 -0.44 -8.62 8.79
C PHE A 393 -1.68 -7.94 9.35
N GLY A 394 -2.86 -8.54 9.22
CA GLY A 394 -4.13 -7.94 9.65
C GLY A 394 -4.47 -6.65 8.89
N ALA A 395 -3.94 -6.48 7.68
CA ALA A 395 -4.22 -5.35 6.81
C ALA A 395 -5.39 -5.68 5.87
N ARG A 396 -6.12 -4.65 5.44
CA ARG A 396 -7.08 -4.80 4.35
C ARG A 396 -6.43 -4.52 3.02
N LEU A 397 -7.03 -5.04 1.96
CA LEU A 397 -6.70 -4.64 0.61
C LEU A 397 -7.45 -3.36 0.25
N ALA A 398 -6.72 -2.39 -0.29
CA ALA A 398 -7.27 -1.16 -0.82
C ALA A 398 -6.63 -0.84 -2.19
N PRO A 399 -7.36 -0.21 -3.13
CA PRO A 399 -6.78 0.26 -4.38
C PRO A 399 -5.63 1.24 -4.12
N ASP A 400 -4.47 1.00 -4.74
CA ASP A 400 -3.30 1.87 -4.71
C ASP A 400 -3.20 2.65 -6.01
N GLU A 401 -3.19 3.98 -5.87
CA GLU A 401 -3.24 4.90 -7.01
C GLU A 401 -1.95 4.88 -7.85
N GLU A 402 -0.79 4.71 -7.21
CA GLU A 402 0.51 4.72 -7.88
C GLU A 402 0.66 3.48 -8.74
N LEU A 403 0.34 2.31 -8.17
CA LEU A 403 0.34 1.06 -8.91
C LEU A 403 -0.73 1.05 -10.02
N GLU A 404 -1.93 1.61 -9.78
CA GLU A 404 -2.91 1.78 -10.85
C GLU A 404 -2.36 2.60 -12.02
N GLU A 405 -1.63 3.68 -11.76
CA GLU A 405 -1.08 4.53 -12.80
C GLU A 405 0.02 3.80 -13.59
N ASP A 406 0.87 3.05 -12.91
CA ASP A 406 1.89 2.23 -13.55
C ASP A 406 1.26 1.13 -14.42
N LEU A 407 0.24 0.42 -13.90
CA LEU A 407 -0.51 -0.57 -14.67
C LEU A 407 -1.22 0.06 -15.88
N ARG A 408 -1.76 1.27 -15.73
CA ARG A 408 -2.43 1.99 -16.84
C ARG A 408 -1.43 2.41 -17.92
N ARG A 409 -0.20 2.76 -17.55
CA ARG A 409 0.89 3.01 -18.51
C ARG A 409 1.29 1.74 -19.27
N LEU A 410 1.26 0.58 -18.61
CA LEU A 410 1.62 -0.70 -19.21
C LEU A 410 0.54 -1.26 -20.14
N TYR A 411 -0.72 -1.25 -19.69
CA TYR A 411 -1.83 -1.89 -20.40
C TYR A 411 -2.64 -0.92 -21.28
N GLY A 412 -2.45 0.40 -21.14
CA GLY A 412 -3.18 1.41 -21.89
C GLY A 412 -4.70 1.29 -21.67
N GLU A 413 -5.47 1.29 -22.77
CA GLU A 413 -6.94 1.15 -22.74
C GLU A 413 -7.41 -0.24 -22.29
N ASN A 414 -6.54 -1.25 -22.25
CA ASN A 414 -6.87 -2.60 -21.77
C ASN A 414 -6.77 -2.75 -20.24
N CYS A 415 -6.49 -1.66 -19.51
CA CYS A 415 -6.48 -1.68 -18.05
C CYS A 415 -7.91 -1.96 -17.54
N PRO A 416 -8.14 -2.91 -16.60
CA PRO A 416 -9.47 -3.32 -16.13
C PRO A 416 -10.36 -2.25 -15.47
N GLY A 417 -9.97 -0.98 -15.48
CA GLY A 417 -10.73 0.11 -14.84
C GLY A 417 -10.74 0.02 -13.30
N ASP A 418 -11.83 0.51 -12.69
CA ASP A 418 -11.99 0.67 -11.24
C ASP A 418 -12.08 -0.68 -10.46
N GLU A 419 -12.22 -1.82 -11.15
CA GLU A 419 -12.20 -3.16 -10.56
C GLU A 419 -10.81 -3.84 -10.65
N ASN A 420 -9.75 -3.06 -10.89
CA ASN A 420 -8.41 -3.62 -11.07
C ASN A 420 -7.86 -4.24 -9.77
N LYS A 421 -8.12 -5.54 -9.60
CA LYS A 421 -7.62 -6.35 -8.48
C LYS A 421 -6.09 -6.33 -8.37
N MET A 422 -5.36 -6.08 -9.47
CA MET A 422 -3.89 -5.97 -9.43
C MET A 422 -3.41 -4.76 -8.64
N ALA A 423 -4.22 -3.72 -8.54
CA ALA A 423 -3.85 -2.53 -7.79
C ALA A 423 -4.31 -2.58 -6.33
N GLN A 424 -4.89 -3.70 -5.89
CA GLN A 424 -5.29 -3.85 -4.49
C GLN A 424 -4.08 -4.25 -3.64
N LEU A 425 -3.62 -3.33 -2.79
CA LEU A 425 -2.44 -3.51 -1.94
C LEU A 425 -2.82 -3.53 -0.44
N PRO A 426 -2.02 -4.22 0.40
CA PRO A 426 -2.14 -4.15 1.86
C PRO A 426 -2.04 -2.73 2.42
N GLU A 427 -3.18 -2.18 2.81
CA GLU A 427 -3.32 -0.80 3.23
C GLU A 427 -2.45 -0.46 4.46
N GLY A 428 -1.77 0.68 4.41
CA GLY A 428 -1.00 1.24 5.53
C GLY A 428 0.34 0.56 5.82
N ILE A 429 0.67 -0.55 5.15
CA ILE A 429 1.94 -1.27 5.32
C ILE A 429 2.74 -1.46 4.03
N THR A 430 2.13 -1.12 2.88
CA THR A 430 2.78 -1.26 1.57
C THR A 430 3.67 -0.08 1.24
N GLU A 431 4.86 -0.40 0.74
CA GLU A 431 5.78 0.52 0.06
C GLU A 431 6.06 -0.03 -1.34
N LEU A 432 5.88 0.81 -2.37
CA LEU A 432 6.26 0.46 -3.74
C LEU A 432 7.71 0.84 -4.01
N LEU A 433 8.51 -0.14 -4.42
CA LEU A 433 9.91 0.04 -4.78
C LEU A 433 10.02 0.23 -6.28
N ASN A 434 9.71 1.45 -6.71
CA ASN A 434 9.74 1.86 -8.11
C ASN A 434 11.17 1.97 -8.66
N HIS A 435 11.37 1.52 -9.89
CA HIS A 435 12.66 1.65 -10.57
C HIS A 435 12.48 1.88 -12.07
N LYS A 436 13.25 2.81 -12.64
CA LYS A 436 13.16 3.22 -14.06
C LYS A 436 13.34 2.08 -15.08
N ASN A 437 14.01 1.00 -14.68
CA ASN A 437 14.28 -0.14 -15.55
C ASN A 437 13.24 -1.27 -15.38
N ALA A 438 12.37 -1.19 -14.38
CA ALA A 438 11.34 -2.19 -14.12
C ALA A 438 9.97 -1.65 -14.56
N ALA A 439 9.20 -2.49 -15.26
CA ALA A 439 7.86 -2.14 -15.70
C ALA A 439 6.88 -1.98 -14.53
N VAL A 440 7.01 -2.84 -13.52
CA VAL A 440 6.20 -2.85 -12.30
C VAL A 440 7.11 -2.75 -11.07
N PRO A 441 6.68 -2.10 -9.98
CA PRO A 441 7.44 -2.04 -8.74
C PRO A 441 7.53 -3.39 -8.04
N VAL A 442 8.58 -3.58 -7.24
CA VAL A 442 8.58 -4.60 -6.19
C VAL A 442 7.71 -4.10 -5.03
N ILE A 443 6.76 -4.92 -4.58
CA ILE A 443 5.82 -4.55 -3.51
C ILE A 443 6.41 -5.00 -2.18
N ARG A 444 6.70 -4.05 -1.29
CA ARG A 444 7.24 -4.33 0.04
C ARG A 444 6.15 -4.16 1.10
N CYS A 445 5.96 -5.17 1.94
CA CYS A 445 5.15 -5.12 3.15
C CYS A 445 6.01 -5.54 4.35
N LYS A 446 6.49 -4.59 5.15
CA LYS A 446 7.47 -4.83 6.23
C LYS A 446 8.76 -5.52 5.70
N ASN A 447 9.07 -6.73 6.13
CA ASN A 447 10.21 -7.54 5.67
C ASN A 447 9.84 -8.51 4.52
N VAL A 448 8.62 -8.44 4.00
CA VAL A 448 8.14 -9.26 2.88
C VAL A 448 8.21 -8.45 1.58
N TYR A 449 8.83 -9.01 0.55
CA TYR A 449 9.00 -8.40 -0.76
C TYR A 449 8.38 -9.31 -1.81
N VAL A 450 7.42 -8.80 -2.55
CA VAL A 450 6.71 -9.53 -3.60
C VAL A 450 7.22 -9.07 -4.96
N LEU A 451 7.81 -10.01 -5.70
CA LEU A 451 8.34 -9.82 -7.05
C LEU A 451 7.33 -10.36 -8.06
N SER A 452 6.90 -9.52 -8.99
CA SER A 452 5.92 -9.88 -10.04
C SER A 452 6.62 -10.45 -11.28
N ALA A 453 7.62 -11.31 -11.09
CA ALA A 453 8.40 -11.89 -12.18
C ALA A 453 7.73 -13.14 -12.75
N VAL A 454 7.73 -13.27 -14.08
CA VAL A 454 7.20 -14.45 -14.79
C VAL A 454 8.32 -15.32 -15.34
N THR A 455 9.46 -14.72 -15.70
CA THR A 455 10.65 -15.42 -16.17
C THR A 455 11.86 -15.15 -15.28
N THR A 456 12.89 -16.00 -15.38
CA THR A 456 14.17 -15.78 -14.67
C THR A 456 14.86 -14.49 -15.10
N SER A 457 14.70 -14.08 -16.37
CA SER A 457 15.21 -12.80 -16.88
C SER A 457 14.52 -11.61 -16.23
N ASP A 458 13.18 -11.66 -16.10
CA ASP A 458 12.41 -10.61 -15.43
C ASP A 458 12.75 -10.54 -13.95
N LEU A 459 12.92 -11.71 -13.32
CA LEU A 459 13.31 -11.84 -11.92
C LEU A 459 14.69 -11.24 -11.67
N ALA A 460 15.68 -11.55 -12.52
CA ALA A 460 17.02 -10.98 -12.43
C ALA A 460 17.00 -9.45 -12.57
N LEU A 461 16.18 -8.92 -13.48
CA LEU A 461 16.00 -7.47 -13.63
C LEU A 461 15.39 -6.85 -12.37
N GLN A 462 14.30 -7.42 -11.85
CA GLN A 462 13.66 -6.92 -10.63
C GLN A 462 14.57 -7.03 -9.41
N TRP A 463 15.35 -8.12 -9.30
CA TRP A 463 16.34 -8.32 -8.25
C TRP A 463 17.42 -7.23 -8.27
N ASN A 464 18.00 -6.94 -9.43
CA ASN A 464 18.99 -5.86 -9.56
C ASN A 464 18.40 -4.49 -9.18
N CYS A 465 17.18 -4.21 -9.63
CA CYS A 465 16.46 -3.00 -9.24
C CYS A 465 16.21 -2.93 -7.73
N LEU A 466 15.87 -4.07 -7.11
CA LEU A 466 15.66 -4.18 -5.67
C LEU A 466 16.95 -3.92 -4.90
N LEU A 467 18.10 -4.46 -5.33
CA LEU A 467 19.39 -4.20 -4.66
C LEU A 467 19.75 -2.71 -4.68
N GLU A 468 19.57 -2.04 -5.82
CA GLU A 468 19.80 -0.60 -5.91
C GLU A 468 18.87 0.20 -4.98
N GLN A 469 17.59 -0.21 -4.89
CA GLN A 469 16.63 0.43 -3.97
C GLN A 469 16.95 0.14 -2.51
N ALA A 470 17.38 -1.09 -2.21
CA ALA A 470 17.74 -1.52 -0.87
C ALA A 470 18.92 -0.71 -0.31
N GLU A 471 19.92 -0.44 -1.13
CA GLU A 471 21.04 0.44 -0.76
C GLU A 471 20.59 1.90 -0.59
N LYS A 472 19.83 2.45 -1.55
CA LYS A 472 19.38 3.85 -1.51
C LYS A 472 18.46 4.16 -0.33
N LYS A 473 17.65 3.20 0.09
CA LYS A 473 16.63 3.37 1.14
C LYS A 473 16.98 2.68 2.46
N ASP A 474 18.20 2.15 2.61
CA ASP A 474 18.66 1.46 3.82
C ASP A 474 17.71 0.30 4.24
N LEU A 475 17.26 -0.51 3.27
CA LEU A 475 16.26 -1.55 3.49
C LEU A 475 16.86 -2.84 4.04
N PHE A 476 17.90 -3.32 3.36
CA PHE A 476 18.73 -4.46 3.71
C PHE A 476 20.07 -4.35 2.98
N HIS A 477 21.11 -5.02 3.49
CA HIS A 477 22.46 -4.89 2.95
C HIS A 477 23.01 -6.21 2.45
N ALA A 478 23.72 -6.13 1.33
CA ALA A 478 24.62 -7.19 0.91
C ALA A 478 25.64 -7.46 2.03
N GLN A 479 25.86 -8.74 2.31
CA GLN A 479 26.85 -9.23 3.25
C GLN A 479 28.06 -9.73 2.47
N GLN A 480 29.10 -10.16 3.20
CA GLN A 480 30.20 -10.88 2.59
C GLN A 480 29.66 -12.10 1.81
N PRO A 481 29.90 -12.17 0.48
CA PRO A 481 29.43 -13.27 -0.36
C PRO A 481 29.94 -14.63 0.12
N PHE A 482 29.17 -15.67 -0.14
CA PHE A 482 29.66 -17.03 0.06
C PHE A 482 30.70 -17.38 -1.01
N THR A 483 31.75 -18.06 -0.59
CA THR A 483 32.71 -18.74 -1.47
C THR A 483 32.57 -20.23 -1.30
N SER A 484 32.80 -20.98 -2.37
CA SER A 484 32.68 -22.43 -2.36
C SER A 484 33.77 -23.09 -3.17
N VAL A 485 34.26 -24.23 -2.66
CA VAL A 485 35.10 -25.17 -3.41
C VAL A 485 34.32 -26.46 -3.57
N ARG A 486 34.32 -27.00 -4.80
CA ARG A 486 33.62 -28.24 -5.13
C ARG A 486 34.58 -29.26 -5.73
N PHE A 487 34.48 -30.49 -5.24
CA PHE A 487 35.27 -31.61 -5.72
C PHE A 487 34.37 -32.71 -6.26
N ARG A 488 34.84 -33.38 -7.29
CA ARG A 488 34.29 -34.63 -7.81
C ARG A 488 35.24 -35.77 -7.46
N THR A 489 34.69 -36.87 -6.98
CA THR A 489 35.45 -38.08 -6.65
C THR A 489 34.71 -39.36 -7.02
N SER A 490 35.47 -40.41 -7.32
CA SER A 490 34.98 -41.77 -7.54
C SER A 490 35.04 -42.63 -6.27
N LEU A 491 35.46 -42.07 -5.14
CA LEU A 491 35.50 -42.79 -3.87
C LEU A 491 34.09 -43.24 -3.43
N PRO A 492 33.98 -44.38 -2.74
CA PRO A 492 32.73 -44.79 -2.14
C PRO A 492 32.41 -43.92 -0.92
N GLU A 493 31.12 -43.68 -0.69
CA GLU A 493 30.58 -42.83 0.38
C GLU A 493 31.06 -43.25 1.78
N VAL A 494 31.22 -44.55 2.01
CA VAL A 494 31.70 -45.12 3.28
C VAL A 494 33.13 -44.66 3.61
N GLU A 495 33.98 -44.48 2.59
CA GLU A 495 35.36 -44.01 2.78
C GLU A 495 35.40 -42.50 3.04
N LEU A 496 34.46 -41.74 2.47
CA LEU A 496 34.36 -40.30 2.65
C LEU A 496 33.71 -39.89 3.98
N ALA A 497 32.83 -40.72 4.52
CA ALA A 497 31.99 -40.36 5.67
C ALA A 497 32.81 -39.91 6.90
N ARG A 498 33.85 -40.66 7.28
CA ARG A 498 34.69 -40.33 8.46
C ARG A 498 35.55 -39.07 8.23
N PRO A 499 36.29 -38.94 7.12
CA PRO A 499 37.04 -37.70 6.84
C PRO A 499 36.16 -36.45 6.71
N LEU A 500 34.98 -36.57 6.09
CA LEU A 500 34.02 -35.45 6.01
C LEU A 500 33.51 -35.05 7.38
N ALA A 501 33.11 -36.01 8.22
CA ALA A 501 32.64 -35.73 9.58
C ALA A 501 33.73 -35.06 10.44
N ARG A 502 34.98 -35.51 10.31
CA ARG A 502 36.13 -34.90 10.97
C ARG A 502 36.35 -33.47 10.51
N THR A 503 36.37 -33.24 9.19
CA THR A 503 36.55 -31.90 8.61
C THR A 503 35.42 -30.97 9.05
N ASN A 504 34.18 -31.43 9.05
CA ASN A 504 33.03 -30.64 9.52
C ASN A 504 33.13 -30.28 11.02
N SER A 505 33.78 -31.14 11.83
CA SER A 505 34.01 -30.85 13.24
C SER A 505 35.16 -29.85 13.46
N GLU A 506 36.19 -29.89 12.60
CA GLU A 506 37.33 -28.97 12.64
C GLU A 506 36.97 -27.57 12.09
N PHE A 507 35.98 -27.48 11.21
CA PHE A 507 35.50 -26.24 10.58
C PHE A 507 33.99 -26.03 10.81
N PRO A 508 33.54 -25.79 12.06
CA PRO A 508 32.12 -25.69 12.41
C PRO A 508 31.42 -24.45 11.83
N ASP A 509 32.19 -23.49 11.31
CA ASP A 509 31.71 -22.28 10.63
C ASP A 509 31.47 -22.47 9.13
N LEU A 510 31.83 -23.64 8.57
CA LEU A 510 31.67 -23.97 7.16
C LEU A 510 30.54 -24.98 6.95
N THR A 511 29.83 -24.85 5.83
CA THR A 511 28.88 -25.86 5.38
C THR A 511 29.60 -26.87 4.49
N ILE A 512 29.77 -28.10 4.97
CA ILE A 512 30.39 -29.19 4.23
C ILE A 512 29.33 -30.24 3.88
N GLY A 513 29.07 -30.40 2.60
CA GLY A 513 28.08 -31.35 2.07
C GLY A 513 28.70 -32.33 1.07
N CYS A 514 28.06 -33.49 0.93
CA CYS A 514 28.39 -34.47 -0.10
C CYS A 514 27.08 -35.01 -0.70
N TYR A 515 26.95 -34.98 -2.03
CA TYR A 515 25.81 -35.55 -2.75
C TYR A 515 26.26 -36.27 -4.00
N ARG A 516 25.40 -37.15 -4.54
CA ARG A 516 25.71 -37.96 -5.72
C ARG A 516 25.13 -37.33 -6.98
N GLU A 517 25.93 -37.26 -8.03
CA GLU A 517 25.51 -36.65 -9.31
C GLU A 517 24.52 -37.55 -10.08
N SER A 518 24.73 -38.87 -10.06
CA SER A 518 23.79 -39.85 -10.64
C SER A 518 23.93 -41.24 -10.00
N ARG A 519 22.89 -42.08 -10.16
CA ARG A 519 22.93 -43.52 -9.85
C ARG A 519 22.65 -44.31 -11.13
N GLN A 520 23.60 -44.33 -12.07
CA GLN A 520 23.47 -45.21 -13.23
C GLN A 520 23.99 -46.61 -12.87
N PHE A 521 23.07 -47.56 -12.74
CA PHE A 521 23.40 -48.99 -12.70
C PHE A 521 23.52 -49.50 -14.13
N GLN A 522 24.71 -49.89 -14.57
CA GLN A 522 24.87 -50.59 -15.85
C GLN A 522 24.47 -52.06 -15.67
N LEU A 523 23.24 -52.41 -16.06
CA LEU A 523 22.69 -53.78 -16.01
C LEU A 523 23.47 -54.83 -16.84
N ASN A 524 24.48 -54.44 -17.63
CA ASN A 524 25.07 -55.31 -18.67
C ASN A 524 26.54 -55.72 -18.44
N LYS A 525 27.13 -55.51 -17.25
CA LYS A 525 28.45 -56.05 -16.93
C LYS A 525 28.39 -56.73 -15.57
N GLY A 526 28.54 -58.06 -15.56
CA GLY A 526 28.50 -58.86 -14.33
C GLY A 526 29.38 -58.24 -13.24
N ALA A 527 28.75 -57.98 -12.09
CA ALA A 527 29.12 -57.13 -10.95
C ALA A 527 28.48 -55.73 -11.00
N ASP A 528 27.42 -55.57 -10.19
CA ASP A 528 26.87 -54.27 -9.76
C ASP A 528 27.99 -53.36 -9.25
N ARG A 529 28.57 -52.54 -10.13
CA ARG A 529 29.46 -51.45 -9.73
C ARG A 529 28.77 -50.14 -10.01
N ASN A 530 28.49 -49.43 -8.93
CA ASN A 530 27.88 -48.12 -8.92
C ASN A 530 28.96 -47.07 -9.25
N GLU A 531 29.06 -46.64 -10.52
CA GLU A 531 30.07 -45.68 -10.99
C GLU A 531 29.68 -44.19 -10.78
N GLY A 532 28.54 -43.92 -10.12
CA GLY A 532 28.06 -42.56 -9.90
C GLY A 532 29.02 -41.73 -9.04
N GLN A 533 29.56 -40.65 -9.61
CA GLN A 533 30.51 -39.75 -8.94
C GLN A 533 29.85 -38.96 -7.79
N LEU A 534 30.63 -38.74 -6.74
CA LEU A 534 30.25 -37.93 -5.58
C LEU A 534 30.79 -36.51 -5.75
N ILE A 535 29.94 -35.55 -5.39
CA ILE A 535 30.24 -34.13 -5.37
C ILE A 535 30.32 -33.68 -3.92
N ILE A 536 31.49 -33.20 -3.52
CA ILE A 536 31.71 -32.60 -2.21
C ILE A 536 31.69 -31.08 -2.39
N SER A 537 30.95 -30.39 -1.55
CA SER A 537 30.85 -28.93 -1.55
C SER A 537 31.22 -28.38 -0.19
N ILE A 538 32.21 -27.50 -0.14
CA ILE A 538 32.62 -26.77 1.06
C ILE A 538 32.27 -25.31 0.81
N VAL A 539 31.43 -24.72 1.66
CA VAL A 539 30.89 -23.37 1.49
C VAL A 539 31.10 -22.56 2.78
N GLY A 540 31.53 -21.32 2.65
CA GLY A 540 31.70 -20.40 3.78
C GLY A 540 31.87 -18.96 3.34
N LYS A 541 32.06 -18.04 4.29
CA LYS A 541 32.29 -16.61 4.00
C LYS A 541 33.77 -16.25 3.87
N ASP A 542 34.66 -16.98 4.55
CA ASP A 542 36.11 -16.76 4.49
C ASP A 542 36.77 -17.73 3.49
N PRO A 543 37.30 -17.22 2.34
CA PRO A 543 38.00 -18.05 1.36
C PRO A 543 39.20 -18.79 1.92
N SER A 544 39.89 -18.23 2.91
CA SER A 544 41.06 -18.86 3.52
C SER A 544 40.67 -20.11 4.29
N ARG A 545 39.57 -20.04 5.05
CA ARG A 545 39.02 -21.19 5.79
C ARG A 545 38.45 -22.25 4.86
N VAL A 546 37.72 -21.84 3.81
CA VAL A 546 37.22 -22.79 2.80
C VAL A 546 38.38 -23.54 2.12
N ASN A 547 39.42 -22.83 1.71
CA ASN A 547 40.61 -23.45 1.13
C ASN A 547 41.39 -24.32 2.12
N ALA A 548 41.44 -23.94 3.41
CA ALA A 548 42.05 -24.76 4.45
C ALA A 548 41.29 -26.09 4.65
N ALA A 549 39.95 -26.04 4.74
CA ALA A 549 39.12 -27.23 4.87
C ALA A 549 39.23 -28.15 3.64
N ALA A 550 39.25 -27.57 2.44
CA ALA A 550 39.51 -28.28 1.20
C ALA A 550 40.85 -29.02 1.22
N LYS A 551 41.93 -28.36 1.67
CA LYS A 551 43.26 -28.98 1.81
C LYS A 551 43.27 -30.08 2.87
N THR A 552 42.67 -29.85 4.04
CA THR A 552 42.56 -30.85 5.10
C THR A 552 41.85 -32.10 4.61
N LEU A 553 40.77 -31.93 3.85
CA LEU A 553 40.04 -33.06 3.27
C LEU A 553 40.88 -33.78 2.20
N ALA A 554 41.55 -33.04 1.32
CA ALA A 554 42.40 -33.64 0.28
C ALA A 554 43.57 -34.45 0.87
N LEU A 555 44.21 -33.96 1.94
CA LEU A 555 45.31 -34.65 2.63
C LEU A 555 44.90 -35.96 3.31
N ALA A 556 43.60 -36.19 3.52
CA ALA A 556 43.09 -37.44 4.08
C ALA A 556 43.09 -38.60 3.07
N PHE A 557 43.38 -38.34 1.79
CA PHE A 557 43.37 -39.32 0.70
C PHE A 557 44.65 -39.26 -0.14
N PRO A 558 44.97 -40.32 -0.90
CA PRO A 558 46.06 -40.29 -1.88
C PRO A 558 45.88 -39.18 -2.94
N GLU A 559 46.99 -38.80 -3.60
CA GLU A 559 46.95 -37.82 -4.69
C GLU A 559 46.05 -38.28 -5.86
N GLU A 560 45.47 -37.33 -6.60
CA GLU A 560 44.62 -37.53 -7.80
C GLU A 560 43.20 -38.12 -7.57
N VAL A 561 42.75 -38.25 -6.32
CA VAL A 561 41.43 -38.82 -6.00
C VAL A 561 40.27 -37.80 -6.11
N PHE A 562 40.60 -36.51 -6.13
CA PHE A 562 39.67 -35.41 -6.27
C PHE A 562 39.95 -34.62 -7.56
N SER A 563 38.89 -34.30 -8.29
CA SER A 563 38.93 -33.36 -9.42
C SER A 563 38.09 -32.13 -9.09
N GLU A 564 38.70 -30.95 -9.12
CA GLU A 564 38.00 -29.71 -8.80
C GLU A 564 36.97 -29.37 -9.89
N ILE A 565 35.77 -29.00 -9.47
CA ILE A 565 34.70 -28.54 -10.35
C ILE A 565 34.80 -27.02 -10.38
N ARG A 566 35.24 -26.47 -11.51
CA ARG A 566 35.18 -25.01 -11.71
C ARG A 566 33.71 -24.61 -11.80
N SER A 567 33.28 -23.77 -10.86
CA SER A 567 31.95 -23.16 -10.80
C SER A 567 31.80 -22.05 -11.82
#